data_AF-A0A4R3M013-F1
#
_entry.id   AF-A0A4R3M013-F1
#
_cell.length_a   1.000
_cell.length_b   1.000
_cell.length_c   1.000
_cell.angle_alpha   90.00
_cell.angle_beta   90.00
_cell.angle_gamma   90.00
#
_symmetry.space_group_name_H-M   'P 1'
#
loop_
_entity.id
_entity.type
_entity.pdbx_description
1 polymer ?
#
loop_
_entity_poly.entity_id
_entity_poly.type
_entity_poly.pdbx_seq_one_letter_code
_entity_poly.pdbx_strand_id
1 'polypeptide(L)'
;MRKIAVRPALAALAVLVAGPAFATDYASMLTPAKPGWPLAHPIAAGAIAPPPFSLPSERGVKPAYVPGLPGLPQARAVTDDFGRKPLKYDAVFIRQSKVENGEVVIPPGGLAYLQDTWGGEVALRGEQVPVLGRLPTFVDYDMTIEVKENVTIPAGGAVVVGGQVYHYYATVGHQKMANHSLHVRTIAGTDWEWAFGAPELSATETGWWGNRFAQLYNQGQAREISPKQLTFDWLSGVRMDRVLYAEDTVFAGLAASGETWKVGERSVHVAGIDEAAGTVTLEVRANGVATASKVLGPVQADRLIEDTTARKALVFEDGDMVAILSPWPKPFEGGKANIKVYAKAFSLAYGTDFARDPRFAVYPVGCPTGHNFGFMLVNKEEIRLTPGSRFEGPEGYFRIVVDAVDAGAVTGWHVEDAKGNRSINLGGPQVANVDLVLGQGRVAGQAILKDVGRALLARTYETAARLETAALPAGAGPAAAPPPAPASSAAPSAAATPPAQAHAAEAGFSPGLILAVGIMAVGAGAVGFEVGRRRKA
;
A
#
# COMPACT_ATOMS: atom_id res chain seq x y z
N MET A 1 39.32 28.89 71.65
CA MET A 1 38.10 28.05 71.65
C MET A 1 37.25 28.51 70.47
N ARG A 2 36.82 27.74 69.46
CA ARG A 2 36.65 26.29 69.25
C ARG A 2 37.11 25.94 67.83
N LYS A 3 37.81 24.81 67.66
CA LYS A 3 38.08 24.17 66.36
C LYS A 3 36.83 23.41 65.93
N ILE A 4 36.31 23.65 64.73
CA ILE A 4 35.30 22.81 64.10
C ILE A 4 36.02 22.01 63.01
N ALA A 5 36.13 20.71 63.24
CA ALA A 5 36.56 19.72 62.26
C ALA A 5 35.30 19.18 61.56
N VAL A 6 35.26 19.22 60.23
CA VAL A 6 34.27 18.50 59.42
C VAL A 6 35.02 17.63 58.41
N ARG A 7 34.63 16.36 58.41
CA ARG A 7 35.21 15.22 57.69
C ARG A 7 35.00 15.34 56.17
N PRO A 8 35.90 14.80 55.32
CA PRO A 8 35.60 14.60 53.91
C PRO A 8 34.68 13.37 53.75
N ALA A 9 33.56 13.55 53.04
CA ALA A 9 32.71 12.46 52.61
C ALA A 9 33.34 11.76 51.40
N LEU A 10 33.60 10.46 51.51
CA LEU A 10 33.88 9.60 50.37
C LEU A 10 32.61 9.50 49.51
N ALA A 11 32.61 10.14 48.34
CA ALA A 11 31.68 9.82 47.28
C ALA A 11 32.23 8.60 46.51
N ALA A 12 31.72 7.41 46.84
CA ALA A 12 31.97 6.21 46.05
C ALA A 12 31.22 6.33 44.72
N LEU A 13 31.96 6.59 43.65
CA LEU A 13 31.48 6.60 42.28
C LEU A 13 31.13 5.15 41.87
N ALA A 14 29.87 4.75 42.01
CA ALA A 14 29.38 3.50 41.44
C ALA A 14 29.25 3.65 39.92
N VAL A 15 30.35 3.39 39.21
CA VAL A 15 30.32 3.15 37.76
C VAL A 15 29.61 1.81 37.56
N LEU A 16 28.30 1.87 37.34
CA LEU A 16 27.54 0.75 36.77
C LEU A 16 28.13 0.48 35.38
N VAL A 17 28.94 -0.56 35.28
CA VAL A 17 29.32 -1.17 34.01
C VAL A 17 28.04 -1.76 33.42
N ALA A 18 27.30 -0.96 32.66
CA ALA A 18 26.31 -1.47 31.74
C ALA A 18 27.07 -2.30 30.72
N GLY A 19 27.13 -3.61 30.94
CA GLY A 19 27.60 -4.54 29.91
C GLY A 19 26.78 -4.31 28.64
N PRO A 20 27.36 -4.51 27.45
CA PRO A 20 26.61 -4.36 26.21
C PRO A 20 25.37 -5.26 26.30
N ALA A 21 24.19 -4.65 26.28
CA ALA A 21 22.96 -5.40 26.10
C ALA A 21 23.13 -6.20 24.79
N PHE A 22 23.15 -7.53 24.89
CA PHE A 22 23.22 -8.36 23.71
C PHE A 22 22.02 -8.00 22.83
N ALA A 23 22.27 -7.49 21.63
CA ALA A 23 21.21 -7.21 20.68
C ALA A 23 20.45 -8.51 20.41
N THR A 24 19.13 -8.48 20.57
CA THR A 24 18.25 -9.61 20.28
C THR A 24 18.46 -10.07 18.83
N ASP A 25 18.79 -11.34 18.62
CA ASP A 25 18.90 -11.90 17.27
C ASP A 25 17.52 -12.18 16.69
N TYR A 26 16.93 -11.16 16.09
CA TYR A 26 15.62 -11.26 15.46
C TYR A 26 15.58 -12.22 14.27
N ALA A 27 16.72 -12.57 13.66
CA ALA A 27 16.75 -13.56 12.58
C ALA A 27 16.36 -14.95 13.09
N SER A 28 16.71 -15.26 14.34
CA SER A 28 16.34 -16.50 15.03
C SER A 28 14.90 -16.49 15.56
N MET A 29 14.32 -15.31 15.83
CA MET A 29 12.99 -15.17 16.43
C MET A 29 11.87 -15.15 15.40
N LEU A 30 12.10 -14.48 14.26
CA LEU A 30 11.09 -14.33 13.23
C LEU A 30 10.85 -15.63 12.48
N THR A 31 9.60 -15.90 12.16
CA THR A 31 9.21 -17.09 11.40
C THR A 31 9.35 -16.83 9.89
N PRO A 32 10.12 -17.65 9.14
CA PRO A 32 10.16 -17.54 7.69
C PRO A 32 8.82 -17.89 7.04
N ALA A 33 8.61 -17.51 5.78
CA ALA A 33 7.37 -17.79 5.07
C ALA A 33 7.07 -19.29 4.92
N LYS A 34 8.10 -20.14 4.92
CA LYS A 34 7.96 -21.61 4.95
C LYS A 34 8.96 -22.22 5.93
N PRO A 35 8.61 -23.33 6.62
CA PRO A 35 9.56 -24.05 7.47
C PRO A 35 10.83 -24.44 6.70
N GLY A 36 11.99 -24.22 7.32
CA GLY A 36 13.30 -24.53 6.75
C GLY A 36 13.84 -23.52 5.74
N TRP A 37 13.09 -22.48 5.40
CA TRP A 37 13.57 -21.39 4.54
C TRP A 37 14.25 -20.29 5.36
N PRO A 38 15.17 -19.52 4.76
CA PRO A 38 15.64 -18.28 5.38
C PRO A 38 14.52 -17.23 5.43
N LEU A 39 14.75 -16.15 6.19
CA LEU A 39 13.94 -14.94 6.04
C LEU A 39 14.13 -14.41 4.62
N ALA A 40 13.02 -14.07 3.95
CA ALA A 40 13.03 -13.63 2.57
C ALA A 40 13.71 -12.25 2.42
N HIS A 41 13.66 -11.44 3.48
CA HIS A 41 14.20 -10.08 3.50
C HIS A 41 15.19 -9.91 4.65
N PRO A 42 16.26 -9.12 4.47
CA PRO A 42 17.16 -8.76 5.56
C PRO A 42 16.41 -7.97 6.64
N ILE A 43 16.89 -8.08 7.88
CA ILE A 43 16.42 -7.22 8.98
C ILE A 43 17.00 -5.82 8.78
N ALA A 44 16.17 -4.80 8.95
CA ALA A 44 16.58 -3.42 8.82
C ALA A 44 17.65 -3.08 9.89
N ALA A 45 18.73 -2.40 9.48
CA ALA A 45 19.74 -1.91 10.40
C ALA A 45 19.21 -0.83 11.37
N GLY A 46 18.09 -0.20 11.01
CA GLY A 46 17.41 0.80 11.83
C GLY A 46 16.06 1.19 11.25
N ALA A 47 15.29 1.91 12.06
CA ALA A 47 14.02 2.49 11.65
C ALA A 47 14.25 3.70 10.73
N ILE A 48 13.39 3.84 9.73
CA ILE A 48 13.31 5.04 8.88
C ILE A 48 11.92 5.64 9.10
N ALA A 49 11.85 6.97 9.26
CA ALA A 49 10.59 7.65 9.53
C ALA A 49 9.58 7.38 8.39
N PRO A 50 8.33 7.00 8.70
CA PRO A 50 7.28 6.87 7.70
C PRO A 50 6.86 8.23 7.14
N PRO A 51 6.11 8.27 6.02
CA PRO A 51 5.55 9.53 5.56
C PRO A 51 4.65 10.12 6.66
N PRO A 52 4.65 11.45 6.85
CA PRO A 52 3.73 12.08 7.78
C PRO A 52 2.27 11.72 7.47
N PHE A 53 1.43 11.72 8.50
CA PHE A 53 0.00 11.42 8.40
C PHE A 53 -0.34 10.00 7.92
N SER A 54 0.52 9.01 8.23
CA SER A 54 0.31 7.59 7.92
C SER A 54 -0.76 6.92 8.79
N LEU A 55 -1.11 7.50 9.94
CA LEU A 55 -2.05 6.89 10.89
C LEU A 55 -3.51 7.20 10.52
N PRO A 56 -4.46 6.29 10.82
CA PRO A 56 -5.88 6.55 10.61
C PRO A 56 -6.39 7.81 11.31
N SER A 57 -5.88 8.11 12.51
CA SER A 57 -6.22 9.31 13.29
C SER A 57 -5.76 10.62 12.64
N GLU A 58 -4.81 10.54 11.73
CA GLU A 58 -4.22 11.70 11.04
C GLU A 58 -4.90 11.97 9.69
N ARG A 59 -5.85 11.12 9.29
CA ARG A 59 -6.64 11.34 8.08
C ARG A 59 -7.46 12.61 8.20
N GLY A 60 -7.67 13.26 7.06
CA GLY A 60 -8.35 14.55 6.98
C GLY A 60 -9.73 14.54 7.63
N VAL A 61 -10.10 15.65 8.25
CA VAL A 61 -11.42 15.82 8.86
C VAL A 61 -12.36 16.25 7.76
N LYS A 62 -13.29 15.36 7.40
CA LYS A 62 -14.34 15.62 6.39
C LYS A 62 -13.75 15.97 4.99
N PRO A 63 -12.90 15.12 4.40
CA PRO A 63 -12.32 15.42 3.08
C PRO A 63 -13.41 15.54 2.01
N ALA A 64 -13.13 16.30 0.95
CA ALA A 64 -13.84 16.20 -0.31
C ALA A 64 -13.50 14.86 -0.99
N TYR A 65 -14.43 14.34 -1.80
CA TYR A 65 -14.20 13.14 -2.59
C TYR A 65 -14.34 13.43 -4.08
N VAL A 66 -13.34 13.05 -4.86
CA VAL A 66 -13.34 13.12 -6.33
C VAL A 66 -13.05 11.71 -6.86
N PRO A 67 -13.98 11.04 -7.56
CA PRO A 67 -13.75 9.66 -8.02
C PRO A 67 -12.60 9.54 -9.03
N GLY A 68 -12.31 10.60 -9.78
CA GLY A 68 -11.18 10.62 -10.70
C GLY A 68 -11.17 11.89 -11.56
N LEU A 69 -10.10 12.05 -12.33
CA LEU A 69 -9.98 13.05 -13.39
C LEU A 69 -9.55 12.33 -14.68
N PRO A 70 -9.92 12.84 -15.88
CA PRO A 70 -9.57 12.19 -17.15
C PRO A 70 -8.07 11.92 -17.35
N GLY A 71 -7.20 12.80 -16.85
CA GLY A 71 -5.74 12.66 -16.92
C GLY A 71 -5.15 11.71 -15.88
N LEU A 72 -5.93 11.25 -14.90
CA LEU A 72 -5.48 10.34 -13.86
C LEU A 72 -6.02 8.92 -14.11
N PRO A 73 -5.16 7.91 -14.34
CA PRO A 73 -5.55 6.51 -14.41
C PRO A 73 -6.58 6.11 -13.35
N GLN A 74 -7.76 5.66 -13.78
CA GLN A 74 -8.73 4.97 -12.94
C GLN A 74 -9.07 3.66 -13.64
N ALA A 75 -8.57 2.54 -13.10
CA ALA A 75 -8.69 1.21 -13.72
C ALA A 75 -8.04 1.09 -15.10
N ARG A 76 -6.88 1.75 -15.31
CA ARG A 76 -6.11 1.58 -16.56
C ARG A 76 -5.50 0.17 -16.59
N ALA A 77 -5.95 -0.66 -17.52
CA ALA A 77 -5.29 -1.93 -17.80
C ALA A 77 -3.93 -1.69 -18.47
N VAL A 78 -2.90 -2.34 -17.95
CA VAL A 78 -1.55 -2.41 -18.51
C VAL A 78 -1.14 -3.87 -18.64
N THR A 79 -0.28 -4.21 -19.59
CA THR A 79 0.06 -5.60 -19.89
C THR A 79 1.41 -5.97 -19.29
N ASP A 80 1.55 -7.19 -18.76
CA ASP A 80 2.84 -7.80 -18.43
C ASP A 80 3.32 -8.75 -19.55
N ASP A 81 4.53 -9.29 -19.43
CA ASP A 81 5.09 -10.20 -20.46
C ASP A 81 4.28 -11.50 -20.64
N PHE A 82 3.34 -11.79 -19.76
CA PHE A 82 2.48 -12.98 -19.78
C PHE A 82 1.05 -12.67 -20.26
N GLY A 83 0.81 -11.44 -20.72
CA GLY A 83 -0.50 -11.01 -21.19
C GLY A 83 -1.52 -10.76 -20.08
N ARG A 84 -1.12 -10.79 -18.80
CA ARG A 84 -2.00 -10.37 -17.70
C ARG A 84 -2.23 -8.87 -17.81
N LYS A 85 -3.42 -8.44 -17.40
CA LYS A 85 -3.85 -7.04 -17.50
C LYS A 85 -4.21 -6.44 -16.14
N PRO A 86 -3.26 -6.31 -15.20
CA PRO A 86 -3.51 -5.66 -13.93
C PRO A 86 -4.01 -4.23 -14.12
N LEU A 87 -4.90 -3.81 -13.22
CA LEU A 87 -5.52 -2.48 -13.26
C LEU A 87 -4.71 -1.51 -12.42
N LYS A 88 -4.44 -0.33 -13.00
CA LYS A 88 -3.67 0.76 -12.39
C LYS A 88 -4.56 1.93 -12.06
N TYR A 89 -4.24 2.58 -10.94
CA TYR A 89 -4.99 3.70 -10.42
C TYR A 89 -4.03 4.77 -9.93
N ASP A 90 -4.42 6.02 -10.11
CA ASP A 90 -3.79 7.16 -9.48
C ASP A 90 -4.74 7.75 -8.44
N ALA A 91 -4.16 8.24 -7.36
CA ALA A 91 -4.88 8.91 -6.30
C ALA A 91 -4.14 10.15 -5.81
N VAL A 92 -4.89 11.10 -5.27
CA VAL A 92 -4.36 12.29 -4.61
C VAL A 92 -5.04 12.43 -3.26
N PHE A 93 -4.25 12.67 -2.22
CA PHE A 93 -4.74 12.88 -0.87
C PHE A 93 -4.28 14.23 -0.35
N ILE A 94 -5.19 14.96 0.29
CA ILE A 94 -4.87 16.12 1.11
C ILE A 94 -5.38 15.86 2.53
N ARG A 95 -4.53 16.08 3.53
CA ARG A 95 -4.79 15.80 4.95
C ARG A 95 -4.32 16.97 5.81
N GLN A 96 -5.06 17.23 6.88
CA GLN A 96 -4.70 18.22 7.90
C GLN A 96 -4.52 19.64 7.35
N SER A 97 -5.17 19.94 6.22
CA SER A 97 -5.21 21.30 5.70
C SER A 97 -6.13 22.17 6.55
N LYS A 98 -5.89 23.48 6.51
CA LYS A 98 -6.66 24.47 7.28
C LYS A 98 -6.66 25.81 6.56
N VAL A 99 -7.62 26.67 6.92
CA VAL A 99 -7.54 28.10 6.59
C VAL A 99 -6.83 28.82 7.73
N GLU A 100 -5.80 29.59 7.40
CA GLU A 100 -5.03 30.41 8.33
C GLU A 100 -4.73 31.76 7.66
N ASN A 101 -5.10 32.87 8.30
CA ASN A 101 -4.86 34.24 7.79
C ASN A 101 -5.40 34.49 6.36
N GLY A 102 -6.53 33.85 6.01
CA GLY A 102 -7.13 33.97 4.68
C GLY A 102 -6.46 33.12 3.59
N GLU A 103 -5.47 32.32 3.96
CA GLU A 103 -4.79 31.36 3.08
C GLU A 103 -5.19 29.93 3.42
N VAL A 104 -5.18 29.07 2.42
CA VAL A 104 -5.21 27.63 2.65
C VAL A 104 -3.78 27.15 2.92
N VAL A 105 -3.59 26.44 4.02
CA VAL A 105 -2.32 25.86 4.43
C VAL A 105 -2.42 24.34 4.38
N ILE A 106 -1.52 23.69 3.64
CA ILE A 106 -1.32 22.23 3.65
C ILE A 106 0.03 21.97 4.31
N PRO A 107 0.10 21.26 5.44
CA PRO A 107 1.36 21.04 6.15
C PRO A 107 2.32 20.15 5.37
N PRO A 108 3.62 20.10 5.76
CA PRO A 108 4.54 19.06 5.32
C PRO A 108 3.93 17.66 5.45
N GLY A 109 3.93 16.92 4.36
CA GLY A 109 3.31 15.61 4.22
C GLY A 109 1.80 15.59 4.05
N GLY A 110 1.13 16.74 4.10
CA GLY A 110 -0.32 16.85 3.96
C GLY A 110 -0.82 16.52 2.56
N LEU A 111 -0.01 16.68 1.52
CA LEU A 111 -0.30 16.33 0.12
C LEU A 111 0.46 15.07 -0.28
N ALA A 112 -0.27 14.06 -0.76
CA ALA A 112 0.30 12.84 -1.31
C ALA A 112 -0.30 12.49 -2.68
N TYR A 113 0.54 12.29 -3.69
CA TYR A 113 0.20 11.48 -4.87
C TYR A 113 0.44 10.02 -4.53
N LEU A 114 -0.42 9.13 -5.03
CA LEU A 114 -0.25 7.69 -4.93
C LEU A 114 -0.49 7.08 -6.31
N GLN A 115 0.50 6.32 -6.78
CA GLN A 115 0.24 5.27 -7.77
C GLN A 115 -0.16 4.00 -7.03
N ASP A 116 -1.23 3.36 -7.48
CA ASP A 116 -1.82 2.17 -6.88
C ASP A 116 -2.04 1.10 -7.97
N THR A 117 -1.94 -0.15 -7.58
CA THR A 117 -2.09 -1.31 -8.47
C THR A 117 -2.98 -2.37 -7.84
N TRP A 118 -3.94 -2.85 -8.63
CA TRP A 118 -4.77 -3.95 -8.20
C TRP A 118 -4.07 -5.28 -8.46
N GLY A 119 -3.87 -6.06 -7.39
CA GLY A 119 -3.29 -7.40 -7.45
C GLY A 119 -1.80 -7.46 -7.11
N GLY A 120 -1.14 -6.31 -7.05
CA GLY A 120 0.30 -6.22 -6.77
C GLY A 120 1.14 -6.53 -8.00
N GLU A 121 2.14 -5.70 -8.25
CA GLU A 121 3.13 -5.86 -9.30
C GLU A 121 4.18 -6.89 -8.90
N VAL A 122 4.59 -7.73 -9.86
CA VAL A 122 5.53 -8.83 -9.64
C VAL A 122 6.86 -8.51 -10.32
N ALA A 123 7.95 -8.56 -9.56
CA ALA A 123 9.29 -8.33 -10.10
C ALA A 123 9.63 -9.33 -11.24
N LEU A 124 10.52 -8.92 -12.14
CA LEU A 124 11.03 -9.71 -13.26
C LEU A 124 10.00 -10.05 -14.36
N ARG A 125 8.73 -9.64 -14.22
CA ARG A 125 7.65 -9.95 -15.18
C ARG A 125 7.42 -8.94 -16.31
N GLY A 126 8.23 -7.87 -16.36
CA GLY A 126 8.10 -6.85 -17.40
C GLY A 126 6.80 -6.05 -17.29
N GLU A 127 6.21 -5.97 -16.10
CA GLU A 127 4.95 -5.25 -15.91
C GLU A 127 5.13 -3.75 -16.07
N GLN A 128 4.34 -3.14 -16.95
CA GLN A 128 4.34 -1.69 -17.13
C GLN A 128 3.57 -0.97 -16.03
N VAL A 129 4.09 0.16 -15.55
CA VAL A 129 3.50 0.92 -14.45
C VAL A 129 3.38 2.39 -14.85
N PRO A 130 2.17 3.00 -14.82
CA PRO A 130 2.02 4.42 -15.06
C PRO A 130 2.76 5.23 -13.98
N VAL A 131 3.66 6.12 -14.37
CA VAL A 131 4.40 7.01 -13.44
C VAL A 131 4.27 8.43 -13.97
N LEU A 132 3.33 9.20 -13.41
CA LEU A 132 3.10 10.61 -13.77
C LEU A 132 3.00 10.84 -15.29
N GLY A 133 2.24 9.98 -15.99
CA GLY A 133 2.05 10.03 -17.45
C GLY A 133 3.06 9.22 -18.28
N ARG A 134 4.19 8.79 -17.69
CA ARG A 134 5.11 7.83 -18.31
C ARG A 134 4.65 6.39 -18.07
N LEU A 135 5.25 5.43 -18.78
CA LEU A 135 4.91 4.01 -18.66
C LEU A 135 6.18 3.12 -18.58
N PRO A 136 7.05 3.33 -17.57
CA PRO A 136 8.21 2.47 -17.36
C PRO A 136 7.83 1.03 -17.00
N THR A 137 8.79 0.14 -17.14
CA THR A 137 8.71 -1.27 -16.75
C THR A 137 9.18 -1.44 -15.30
N PHE A 138 8.38 -2.10 -14.47
CA PHE A 138 8.78 -2.56 -13.13
C PHE A 138 9.75 -3.74 -13.25
N VAL A 139 10.96 -3.56 -12.73
CA VAL A 139 12.03 -4.55 -12.86
C VAL A 139 12.19 -5.32 -11.57
N ASP A 140 12.41 -4.61 -10.46
CA ASP A 140 12.86 -5.21 -9.21
C ASP A 140 12.56 -4.32 -7.99
N TYR A 141 12.85 -4.81 -6.78
CA TYR A 141 12.68 -4.03 -5.55
C TYR A 141 13.71 -4.39 -4.46
N ASP A 142 13.76 -3.61 -3.39
CA ASP A 142 14.46 -3.94 -2.14
C ASP A 142 13.48 -3.81 -0.98
N MET A 143 13.56 -4.74 -0.03
CA MET A 143 12.73 -4.77 1.17
C MET A 143 13.57 -5.15 2.39
N THR A 144 13.16 -4.63 3.54
CA THR A 144 13.70 -4.98 4.86
C THR A 144 12.58 -5.29 5.85
N ILE A 145 12.87 -6.12 6.84
CA ILE A 145 12.00 -6.35 7.99
C ILE A 145 12.44 -5.42 9.11
N GLU A 146 11.60 -4.45 9.45
CA GLU A 146 11.83 -3.60 10.63
C GLU A 146 11.24 -4.29 11.86
N VAL A 147 11.97 -4.29 12.97
CA VAL A 147 11.48 -4.77 14.26
C VAL A 147 11.53 -3.64 15.26
N LYS A 148 10.42 -3.43 15.98
CA LYS A 148 10.29 -2.43 17.03
C LYS A 148 9.96 -3.11 18.34
N GLU A 149 10.77 -2.84 19.34
CA GLU A 149 10.60 -3.35 20.70
C GLU A 149 9.66 -2.49 21.54
N ASN A 150 9.07 -3.09 22.58
CA ASN A 150 8.31 -2.40 23.61
C ASN A 150 7.20 -1.49 23.05
N VAL A 151 6.39 -2.04 22.15
CA VAL A 151 5.34 -1.29 21.46
C VAL A 151 4.04 -1.38 22.25
N THR A 152 3.48 -0.24 22.65
CA THR A 152 2.13 -0.16 23.20
C THR A 152 1.20 0.51 22.21
N ILE A 153 0.06 -0.13 21.93
CA ILE A 153 -1.00 0.38 21.07
C ILE A 153 -2.26 0.53 21.93
N PRO A 154 -2.68 1.76 22.29
CA PRO A 154 -3.96 1.99 22.97
C PRO A 154 -5.14 1.54 22.11
N ALA A 155 -6.27 1.21 22.73
CA ALA A 155 -7.50 0.87 22.02
C ALA A 155 -7.94 2.02 21.10
N GLY A 156 -8.20 1.71 19.84
CA GLY A 156 -8.47 2.70 18.78
C GLY A 156 -7.23 3.43 18.27
N GLY A 157 -6.07 3.23 18.89
CA GLY A 157 -4.78 3.79 18.48
C GLY A 157 -4.07 2.92 17.44
N ALA A 158 -3.05 3.49 16.82
CA ALA A 158 -2.25 2.81 15.81
C ALA A 158 -0.76 3.16 15.94
N VAL A 159 0.09 2.29 15.39
CA VAL A 159 1.54 2.48 15.34
C VAL A 159 2.07 2.06 13.98
N VAL A 160 3.12 2.74 13.50
CA VAL A 160 3.86 2.32 12.31
C VAL A 160 5.09 1.50 12.72
N VAL A 161 5.31 0.38 12.04
CA VAL A 161 6.54 -0.43 12.12
C VAL A 161 6.92 -0.83 10.70
N GLY A 162 8.10 -0.39 10.24
CA GLY A 162 8.49 -0.53 8.84
C GLY A 162 7.53 0.18 7.89
N GLY A 163 7.04 -0.52 6.86
CA GLY A 163 6.04 -0.03 5.92
C GLY A 163 4.59 -0.32 6.32
N GLN A 164 4.35 -0.73 7.57
CA GLN A 164 3.06 -1.25 8.03
C GLN A 164 2.49 -0.42 9.20
N VAL A 165 1.17 -0.25 9.19
CA VAL A 165 0.38 0.42 10.22
C VAL A 165 -0.47 -0.62 10.93
N TYR A 166 -0.22 -0.79 12.23
CA TYR A 166 -0.97 -1.67 13.13
C TYR A 166 -2.00 -0.84 13.88
N HIS A 167 -3.28 -1.08 13.62
CA HIS A 167 -4.40 -0.40 14.28
C HIS A 167 -5.13 -1.39 15.19
N TYR A 168 -5.16 -1.08 16.48
CA TYR A 168 -5.83 -1.92 17.46
C TYR A 168 -7.32 -1.55 17.63
N TYR A 169 -8.18 -2.54 17.44
CA TYR A 169 -9.61 -2.47 17.76
C TYR A 169 -9.95 -3.48 18.85
N ALA A 170 -10.67 -3.01 19.87
CA ALA A 170 -11.23 -3.84 20.94
C ALA A 170 -12.76 -3.82 20.85
N THR A 171 -13.34 -4.59 19.94
CA THR A 171 -14.80 -4.66 19.82
C THR A 171 -15.37 -5.67 20.80
N VAL A 172 -16.36 -5.28 21.59
CA VAL A 172 -17.04 -6.22 22.51
C VAL A 172 -18.11 -6.99 21.74
N GLY A 173 -17.89 -8.28 21.53
CA GLY A 173 -18.89 -9.23 21.04
C GLY A 173 -19.71 -9.82 22.20
N HIS A 174 -21.02 -9.99 22.01
CA HIS A 174 -21.92 -10.67 22.95
C HIS A 174 -21.74 -10.25 24.43
N GLN A 175 -21.78 -8.94 24.67
CA GLN A 175 -21.80 -8.26 25.98
C GLN A 175 -20.57 -8.41 26.90
N LYS A 176 -19.71 -9.45 26.75
CA LYS A 176 -18.58 -9.68 27.69
C LYS A 176 -17.24 -10.01 27.05
N MET A 177 -17.20 -10.50 25.80
CA MET A 177 -15.95 -10.91 25.16
C MET A 177 -15.37 -9.76 24.34
N ALA A 178 -14.15 -9.34 24.62
CA ALA A 178 -13.44 -8.36 23.79
C ALA A 178 -12.66 -9.09 22.69
N ASN A 179 -12.96 -8.79 21.43
CA ASN A 179 -12.16 -9.23 20.30
C ASN A 179 -10.99 -8.25 20.16
N HIS A 180 -9.78 -8.68 20.52
CA HIS A 180 -8.58 -7.86 20.42
C HIS A 180 -7.96 -8.00 19.02
N SER A 181 -8.54 -7.29 18.07
CA SER A 181 -8.20 -7.39 16.65
C SER A 181 -7.17 -6.35 16.25
N LEU A 182 -6.14 -6.78 15.53
CA LEU A 182 -5.18 -5.90 14.86
C LEU A 182 -5.53 -5.77 13.38
N HIS A 183 -5.87 -4.57 12.92
CA HIS A 183 -5.90 -4.28 11.51
C HIS A 183 -4.50 -3.90 11.06
N VAL A 184 -3.95 -4.63 10.08
CA VAL A 184 -2.64 -4.36 9.51
C VAL A 184 -2.82 -3.75 8.13
N ARG A 185 -2.27 -2.57 7.93
CA ARG A 185 -2.37 -1.84 6.66
C ARG A 185 -0.99 -1.38 6.20
N THR A 186 -0.81 -1.05 4.93
CA THR A 186 0.40 -0.33 4.51
C THR A 186 0.34 1.13 4.96
N ILE A 187 1.49 1.82 4.94
CA ILE A 187 1.58 3.28 5.14
C ILE A 187 0.70 4.09 4.17
N ALA A 188 0.43 3.59 2.97
CA ALA A 188 -0.52 4.21 2.04
C ALA A 188 -1.97 3.97 2.48
N GLY A 189 -2.24 2.84 3.12
CA GLY A 189 -3.55 2.47 3.66
C GLY A 189 -4.09 1.15 3.13
N THR A 190 -3.38 0.43 2.25
CA THR A 190 -3.82 -0.87 1.76
C THR A 190 -4.03 -1.83 2.92
N ASP A 191 -5.28 -2.22 3.16
CA ASP A 191 -5.63 -3.12 4.26
C ASP A 191 -5.23 -4.56 3.90
N TRP A 192 -4.68 -5.33 4.85
CA TRP A 192 -4.33 -6.74 4.65
C TRP A 192 -5.42 -7.70 5.09
N GLU A 193 -6.50 -7.21 5.69
CA GLU A 193 -7.65 -8.01 6.11
C GLU A 193 -8.16 -8.93 4.96
N TRP A 194 -8.17 -8.43 3.72
CA TRP A 194 -8.62 -9.22 2.56
C TRP A 194 -7.72 -10.41 2.22
N ALA A 195 -6.42 -10.34 2.56
CA ALA A 195 -5.44 -11.37 2.19
C ALA A 195 -5.18 -12.35 3.35
N PHE A 196 -5.09 -11.83 4.58
CA PHE A 196 -4.62 -12.60 5.73
C PHE A 196 -5.59 -12.58 6.92
N GLY A 197 -6.69 -11.82 6.85
CA GLY A 197 -7.54 -11.51 8.00
C GLY A 197 -6.87 -10.54 8.98
N ALA A 198 -7.52 -10.27 10.11
CA ALA A 198 -6.95 -9.54 11.23
C ALA A 198 -6.43 -10.52 12.29
N PRO A 199 -5.21 -10.37 12.85
CA PRO A 199 -4.81 -11.13 14.02
C PRO A 199 -5.73 -10.81 15.21
N GLU A 200 -6.36 -11.86 15.75
CA GLU A 200 -7.17 -11.79 16.97
C GLU A 200 -6.36 -12.39 18.12
N LEU A 201 -5.96 -11.54 19.08
CA LEU A 201 -5.12 -11.92 20.19
C LEU A 201 -5.96 -12.21 21.43
N SER A 202 -5.68 -13.30 22.13
CA SER A 202 -6.30 -13.61 23.42
C SER A 202 -5.45 -14.60 24.20
N ALA A 203 -5.29 -14.37 25.49
CA ALA A 203 -4.60 -15.31 26.37
C ALA A 203 -5.49 -16.49 26.79
N THR A 204 -6.82 -16.40 26.61
CA THR A 204 -7.79 -17.34 27.17
C THR A 204 -8.63 -18.06 26.14
N GLU A 205 -8.84 -17.48 24.95
CA GLU A 205 -9.70 -18.06 23.92
C GLU A 205 -8.95 -19.08 23.07
N THR A 206 -9.54 -20.26 22.93
CA THR A 206 -8.97 -21.33 22.08
C THR A 206 -9.30 -21.06 20.61
N GLY A 207 -8.35 -21.37 19.72
CA GLY A 207 -8.49 -21.10 18.27
C GLY A 207 -8.14 -19.68 17.84
N TRP A 208 -7.79 -18.79 18.78
CA TRP A 208 -7.24 -17.46 18.49
C TRP A 208 -5.70 -17.53 18.45
N TRP A 209 -5.05 -16.43 18.07
CA TRP A 209 -3.58 -16.40 17.92
C TRP A 209 -2.81 -16.45 19.24
N GLY A 210 -3.47 -16.55 20.39
CA GLY A 210 -2.78 -16.50 21.67
C GLY A 210 -2.17 -15.12 21.90
N ASN A 211 -0.92 -15.10 22.33
CA ASN A 211 -0.12 -13.90 22.51
C ASN A 211 0.94 -13.68 21.42
N ARG A 212 0.96 -14.49 20.36
CA ARG A 212 1.95 -14.39 19.28
C ARG A 212 1.29 -14.55 17.93
N PHE A 213 1.57 -13.65 17.00
CA PHE A 213 1.08 -13.78 15.63
C PHE A 213 2.19 -13.69 14.59
N ALA A 214 1.91 -14.27 13.43
CA ALA A 214 2.78 -14.25 12.26
C ALA A 214 1.95 -14.30 10.97
N GLN A 215 1.67 -13.11 10.41
CA GLN A 215 1.13 -12.95 9.06
C GLN A 215 2.29 -12.67 8.11
N LEU A 216 2.96 -13.74 7.68
CA LEU A 216 4.24 -13.65 6.97
C LEU A 216 5.25 -12.88 7.84
N TYR A 217 5.79 -11.76 7.37
CA TYR A 217 6.77 -10.95 8.11
C TYR A 217 6.14 -9.82 8.93
N ASN A 218 4.80 -9.73 8.95
CA ASN A 218 4.05 -8.96 9.93
C ASN A 218 3.82 -9.86 11.15
N GLN A 219 4.68 -9.76 12.15
CA GLN A 219 4.70 -10.66 13.30
C GLN A 219 4.78 -9.86 14.59
N GLY A 220 4.39 -10.47 15.70
CA GLY A 220 4.55 -9.84 17.00
C GLY A 220 4.35 -10.80 18.16
N GLN A 221 4.97 -10.45 19.29
CA GLN A 221 4.82 -11.12 20.58
C GLN A 221 4.20 -10.13 21.57
N ALA A 222 2.92 -10.30 21.87
CA ALA A 222 2.22 -9.56 22.90
C ALA A 222 2.65 -10.07 24.30
N ARG A 223 2.92 -9.13 25.20
CA ARG A 223 3.06 -9.38 26.65
C ARG A 223 1.79 -9.05 27.42
N GLU A 224 0.99 -8.10 26.92
CA GLU A 224 -0.26 -7.67 27.54
C GLU A 224 -1.34 -7.54 26.48
N ILE A 225 -2.50 -8.13 26.75
CA ILE A 225 -3.70 -8.05 25.93
C ILE A 225 -4.84 -7.58 26.83
N SER A 226 -5.35 -6.37 26.62
CA SER A 226 -6.46 -5.83 27.41
C SER A 226 -7.38 -4.93 26.59
N PRO A 227 -8.63 -4.69 27.01
CA PRO A 227 -9.54 -3.80 26.29
C PRO A 227 -9.04 -2.36 26.15
N LYS A 228 -8.04 -1.95 26.94
CA LYS A 228 -7.47 -0.60 26.92
C LYS A 228 -6.27 -0.48 26.00
N GLN A 229 -5.47 -1.54 25.85
CA GLN A 229 -4.24 -1.52 25.07
C GLN A 229 -3.74 -2.93 24.72
N LEU A 230 -2.93 -3.00 23.68
CA LEU A 230 -2.02 -4.11 23.43
C LEU A 230 -0.60 -3.65 23.72
N THR A 231 0.16 -4.47 24.44
CA THR A 231 1.59 -4.21 24.65
C THR A 231 2.40 -5.39 24.13
N PHE A 232 3.36 -5.12 23.27
CA PHE A 232 4.24 -6.07 22.62
C PHE A 232 5.65 -5.98 23.19
N ASP A 233 6.28 -7.14 23.39
CA ASP A 233 7.73 -7.21 23.58
C ASP A 233 8.42 -6.76 22.30
N TRP A 234 7.92 -7.23 21.15
CA TRP A 234 8.34 -6.80 19.83
C TRP A 234 7.22 -6.93 18.80
N LEU A 235 7.29 -6.10 17.77
CA LEU A 235 6.41 -6.08 16.60
C LEU A 235 7.27 -5.87 15.36
N SER A 236 7.03 -6.61 14.28
CA SER A 236 7.78 -6.50 13.03
C SER A 236 6.90 -6.04 11.87
N GLY A 237 7.46 -5.38 10.86
CA GLY A 237 6.76 -5.01 9.65
C GLY A 237 7.71 -4.83 8.48
N VAL A 238 7.29 -5.26 7.29
CA VAL A 238 8.11 -5.12 6.08
C VAL A 238 8.01 -3.70 5.55
N ARG A 239 9.17 -3.13 5.20
CA ARG A 239 9.29 -1.85 4.49
C ARG A 239 9.81 -2.12 3.08
N MET A 240 9.16 -1.54 2.07
CA MET A 240 9.69 -1.47 0.71
C MET A 240 10.70 -0.33 0.65
N ASP A 241 11.99 -0.65 0.66
CA ASP A 241 13.07 0.34 0.71
C ASP A 241 13.32 0.97 -0.66
N ARG A 242 13.14 0.21 -1.74
CA ARG A 242 13.37 0.69 -3.10
C ARG A 242 12.52 -0.06 -4.11
N VAL A 243 12.04 0.61 -5.13
CA VAL A 243 11.56 -0.02 -6.36
C VAL A 243 12.41 0.44 -7.54
N LEU A 244 12.70 -0.50 -8.44
CA LEU A 244 13.51 -0.29 -9.64
C LEU A 244 12.63 -0.36 -10.87
N TYR A 245 12.70 0.70 -11.67
CA TYR A 245 12.00 0.85 -12.95
C TYR A 245 13.02 1.05 -14.07
N ALA A 246 12.58 0.85 -15.31
CA ALA A 246 13.34 1.25 -16.50
C ALA A 246 12.40 1.79 -17.58
N GLU A 247 12.85 2.81 -18.32
CA GLU A 247 12.02 3.43 -19.37
C GLU A 247 12.08 2.66 -20.69
N ASP A 248 13.24 2.08 -21.02
CA ASP A 248 13.48 1.47 -22.33
C ASP A 248 13.80 -0.02 -22.20
N THR A 249 13.11 -0.86 -22.98
CA THR A 249 13.50 -2.26 -23.19
C THR A 249 14.44 -2.33 -24.40
N VAL A 250 15.69 -2.74 -24.16
CA VAL A 250 16.72 -2.88 -25.20
C VAL A 250 16.67 -4.26 -25.85
N PHE A 251 16.47 -5.30 -25.03
CA PHE A 251 16.36 -6.68 -25.49
C PHE A 251 15.45 -7.47 -24.54
N ALA A 252 14.70 -8.43 -25.08
CA ALA A 252 13.97 -9.43 -24.30
C ALA A 252 13.84 -10.72 -25.12
N GLY A 253 14.42 -11.83 -24.65
CA GLY A 253 14.32 -13.12 -25.32
C GLY A 253 15.50 -14.05 -25.05
N LEU A 254 15.60 -15.12 -25.84
CA LEU A 254 16.70 -16.08 -25.77
C LEU A 254 17.95 -15.51 -26.47
N ALA A 255 19.06 -15.47 -25.74
CA ALA A 255 20.36 -15.01 -26.22
C ALA A 255 21.43 -16.10 -26.09
N ALA A 256 22.26 -16.25 -27.12
CA ALA A 256 23.43 -17.11 -27.11
C ALA A 256 24.68 -16.40 -26.56
N SER A 257 25.69 -17.17 -26.18
CA SER A 257 27.02 -16.64 -25.89
C SER A 257 27.57 -15.85 -27.09
N GLY A 258 28.20 -14.70 -26.82
CA GLY A 258 28.72 -13.79 -27.84
C GLY A 258 27.76 -12.65 -28.22
N GLU A 259 26.45 -12.78 -27.95
CA GLU A 259 25.48 -11.73 -28.27
C GLU A 259 25.75 -10.45 -27.46
N THR A 260 25.45 -9.30 -28.05
CA THR A 260 25.75 -7.98 -27.48
C THR A 260 24.70 -6.96 -27.87
N TRP A 261 24.31 -6.09 -26.92
CA TRP A 261 23.37 -5.00 -27.15
C TRP A 261 23.91 -3.68 -26.63
N LYS A 262 23.67 -2.59 -27.35
CA LYS A 262 24.07 -1.25 -26.92
C LYS A 262 23.10 -0.68 -25.88
N VAL A 263 23.64 -0.08 -24.84
CA VAL A 263 22.91 0.64 -23.78
C VAL A 263 23.63 1.97 -23.56
N GLY A 264 23.12 3.04 -24.15
CA GLY A 264 23.82 4.32 -24.23
C GLY A 264 25.17 4.18 -24.96
N GLU A 265 26.24 4.65 -24.33
CA GLU A 265 27.62 4.54 -24.85
C GLU A 265 28.28 3.18 -24.55
N ARG A 266 27.61 2.33 -23.77
CA ARG A 266 28.12 1.03 -23.31
C ARG A 266 27.41 -0.11 -24.03
N SER A 267 27.84 -1.33 -23.80
CA SER A 267 27.15 -2.53 -24.29
C SER A 267 27.09 -3.62 -23.24
N VAL A 268 26.02 -4.40 -23.26
CA VAL A 268 25.88 -5.63 -22.47
C VAL A 268 26.21 -6.81 -23.37
N HIS A 269 27.12 -7.68 -22.93
CA HIS A 269 27.63 -8.84 -23.66
C HIS A 269 27.35 -10.13 -22.88
N VAL A 270 26.87 -11.17 -23.57
CA VAL A 270 26.74 -12.51 -22.99
C VAL A 270 28.09 -13.23 -23.10
N ALA A 271 28.85 -13.23 -22.01
CA ALA A 271 30.21 -13.79 -21.98
C ALA A 271 30.23 -15.33 -21.93
N GLY A 272 29.20 -15.94 -21.34
CA GLY A 272 29.11 -17.39 -21.25
C GLY A 272 27.78 -17.86 -20.67
N ILE A 273 27.40 -19.10 -21.00
CA ILE A 273 26.20 -19.77 -20.52
C ILE A 273 26.62 -21.14 -20.01
N ASP A 274 26.23 -21.46 -18.77
CA ASP A 274 26.35 -22.80 -18.19
C ASP A 274 24.94 -23.28 -17.83
N GLU A 275 24.30 -23.95 -18.78
CA GLU A 275 22.93 -24.46 -18.63
C GLU A 275 22.84 -25.56 -17.55
N ALA A 276 23.92 -26.32 -17.33
CA ALA A 276 23.95 -27.35 -16.30
C ALA A 276 24.01 -26.74 -14.88
N ALA A 277 24.78 -25.67 -14.70
CA ALA A 277 24.75 -24.88 -13.48
C ALA A 277 23.53 -23.95 -13.40
N GLY A 278 22.79 -23.76 -14.50
CA GLY A 278 21.66 -22.84 -14.59
C GLY A 278 22.08 -21.38 -14.50
N THR A 279 23.25 -21.01 -15.05
CA THR A 279 23.83 -19.67 -14.93
C THR A 279 24.21 -19.05 -16.27
N VAL A 280 24.28 -17.72 -16.29
CA VAL A 280 24.75 -16.91 -17.42
C VAL A 280 25.66 -15.80 -16.92
N THR A 281 26.80 -15.60 -17.58
CA THR A 281 27.73 -14.51 -17.28
C THR A 281 27.47 -13.36 -18.23
N LEU A 282 27.15 -12.19 -17.68
CA LEU A 282 26.98 -10.95 -18.42
C LEU A 282 28.11 -9.98 -18.12
N GLU A 283 28.59 -9.28 -19.14
CA GLU A 283 29.58 -8.23 -19.03
C GLU A 283 29.03 -6.90 -19.54
N VAL A 284 29.28 -5.83 -18.80
CA VAL A 284 29.15 -4.47 -19.32
C VAL A 284 30.48 -4.08 -19.93
N ARG A 285 30.47 -3.61 -21.17
CA ARG A 285 31.67 -3.19 -21.90
C ARG A 285 31.58 -1.73 -22.33
N ALA A 286 32.68 -1.00 -22.15
CA ALA A 286 32.88 0.34 -22.69
C ALA A 286 34.10 0.30 -23.62
N ASN A 287 33.95 0.82 -24.85
CA ASN A 287 35.01 0.78 -25.88
C ASN A 287 35.57 -0.64 -26.13
N GLY A 288 34.72 -1.67 -26.04
CA GLY A 288 35.09 -3.07 -26.21
C GLY A 288 35.76 -3.75 -25.01
N VAL A 289 36.03 -3.00 -23.93
CA VAL A 289 36.66 -3.52 -22.70
C VAL A 289 35.59 -3.75 -21.63
N ALA A 290 35.63 -4.90 -20.96
CA ALA A 290 34.74 -5.21 -19.84
C ALA A 290 35.04 -4.29 -18.64
N THR A 291 34.02 -3.56 -18.19
CA THR A 291 34.08 -2.66 -17.03
C THR A 291 33.37 -3.24 -15.81
N ALA A 292 32.43 -4.14 -16.01
CA ALA A 292 31.75 -4.90 -14.95
C ALA A 292 31.34 -6.28 -15.48
N SER A 293 31.27 -7.27 -14.59
CA SER A 293 30.84 -8.63 -14.90
C SER A 293 30.01 -9.22 -13.77
N LYS A 294 28.94 -9.94 -14.08
CA LYS A 294 28.11 -10.63 -13.10
C LYS A 294 27.63 -11.97 -13.65
N VAL A 295 27.71 -13.00 -12.81
CA VAL A 295 27.05 -14.29 -13.04
C VAL A 295 25.63 -14.21 -12.48
N LEU A 296 24.63 -14.47 -13.32
CA LEU A 296 23.23 -14.55 -12.94
C LEU A 296 22.79 -16.02 -12.82
N GLY A 297 21.92 -16.29 -11.85
CA GLY A 297 21.45 -17.63 -11.50
C GLY A 297 22.26 -18.30 -10.37
N PRO A 298 21.94 -19.55 -10.01
CA PRO A 298 20.84 -20.35 -10.54
C PRO A 298 19.45 -19.83 -10.14
N VAL A 299 18.44 -20.15 -10.94
CA VAL A 299 17.04 -19.83 -10.62
C VAL A 299 16.54 -20.73 -9.49
N GLN A 300 16.18 -20.12 -8.36
CA GLN A 300 15.56 -20.81 -7.22
C GLN A 300 14.05 -20.62 -7.26
N ALA A 301 13.38 -21.34 -8.17
CA ALA A 301 11.97 -21.13 -8.52
C ALA A 301 11.04 -21.11 -7.30
N ASP A 302 11.27 -21.98 -6.31
CA ASP A 302 10.43 -22.04 -5.12
C ASP A 302 10.51 -20.78 -4.27
N ARG A 303 11.67 -20.09 -4.24
CA ARG A 303 11.89 -18.89 -3.42
C ARG A 303 11.53 -17.59 -4.13
N LEU A 304 11.20 -17.67 -5.42
CA LEU A 304 10.79 -16.51 -6.19
C LEU A 304 9.29 -16.24 -6.02
N ILE A 305 8.87 -14.99 -5.95
CA ILE A 305 9.67 -13.75 -6.04
C ILE A 305 10.04 -13.17 -4.68
N GLU A 306 9.58 -13.79 -3.60
CA GLU A 306 9.59 -13.17 -2.28
C GLU A 306 10.99 -12.99 -1.72
N ASP A 307 11.92 -13.90 -2.02
CA ASP A 307 13.25 -13.92 -1.44
C ASP A 307 14.24 -12.97 -2.12
N THR A 308 14.77 -12.00 -1.36
CA THR A 308 15.73 -10.99 -1.82
C THR A 308 16.99 -11.64 -2.40
N THR A 309 17.54 -12.68 -1.76
CA THR A 309 18.77 -13.31 -2.22
C THR A 309 18.55 -14.04 -3.54
N ALA A 310 17.49 -14.84 -3.64
CA ALA A 310 17.14 -15.57 -4.85
C ALA A 310 16.83 -14.63 -6.02
N ARG A 311 16.10 -13.53 -5.75
CA ARG A 311 15.75 -12.52 -6.76
C ARG A 311 16.97 -11.73 -7.23
N LYS A 312 17.82 -11.23 -6.32
CA LYS A 312 19.03 -10.46 -6.67
C LYS A 312 20.11 -11.27 -7.36
N ALA A 313 20.09 -12.61 -7.25
CA ALA A 313 20.91 -13.49 -8.05
C ALA A 313 20.54 -13.45 -9.55
N LEU A 314 19.35 -12.95 -9.91
CA LEU A 314 18.87 -12.86 -11.29
C LEU A 314 18.96 -11.47 -11.91
N VAL A 315 19.44 -10.46 -11.17
CA VAL A 315 19.45 -9.05 -11.59
C VAL A 315 20.86 -8.50 -11.62
N PHE A 316 21.28 -7.87 -12.72
CA PHE A 316 22.52 -7.13 -12.85
C PHE A 316 22.21 -5.65 -13.07
N GLU A 317 22.38 -4.83 -12.03
CA GLU A 317 22.27 -3.37 -12.09
C GLU A 317 23.66 -2.76 -12.31
N ASP A 318 23.81 -1.85 -13.27
CA ASP A 318 25.04 -1.06 -13.48
C ASP A 318 24.69 0.35 -14.01
N GLY A 319 24.57 1.31 -13.10
CA GLY A 319 24.14 2.67 -13.42
C GLY A 319 22.69 2.72 -13.90
N ASP A 320 22.49 3.24 -15.11
CA ASP A 320 21.20 3.34 -15.80
C ASP A 320 20.84 2.09 -16.62
N MET A 321 21.61 1.01 -16.49
CA MET A 321 21.37 -0.28 -17.15
C MET A 321 20.94 -1.31 -16.12
N VAL A 322 19.95 -2.12 -16.48
CA VAL A 322 19.63 -3.34 -15.74
C VAL A 322 19.40 -4.50 -16.68
N ALA A 323 20.07 -5.62 -16.42
CA ALA A 323 19.85 -6.89 -17.12
C ALA A 323 19.31 -7.94 -16.16
N ILE A 324 18.39 -8.78 -16.62
CA ILE A 324 17.82 -9.87 -15.83
C ILE A 324 17.90 -11.20 -16.56
N LEU A 325 18.16 -12.27 -15.81
CA LEU A 325 17.86 -13.63 -16.23
C LEU A 325 16.38 -13.89 -15.92
N SER A 326 15.55 -13.93 -16.95
CA SER A 326 14.11 -14.15 -16.79
C SER A 326 13.85 -15.60 -16.39
N PRO A 327 13.25 -15.87 -15.22
CA PRO A 327 12.97 -17.24 -14.79
C PRO A 327 11.81 -17.89 -15.56
N TRP A 328 11.07 -17.12 -16.37
CA TRP A 328 9.90 -17.58 -17.12
C TRP A 328 9.94 -17.17 -18.61
N PRO A 329 9.30 -17.92 -19.52
CA PRO A 329 8.66 -19.23 -19.28
C PRO A 329 9.68 -20.35 -18.98
N LYS A 330 10.92 -20.21 -19.46
CA LYS A 330 12.10 -20.98 -19.06
C LYS A 330 13.30 -20.04 -18.99
N PRO A 331 14.25 -20.24 -18.06
CA PRO A 331 15.46 -19.44 -17.99
C PRO A 331 16.51 -19.82 -19.03
N PHE A 332 16.51 -21.07 -19.50
CA PHE A 332 17.42 -21.56 -20.53
C PHE A 332 16.67 -22.47 -21.51
N GLU A 333 17.07 -22.41 -22.79
CA GLU A 333 16.55 -23.28 -23.83
C GLU A 333 17.54 -23.35 -25.01
N GLY A 334 18.01 -24.55 -25.34
CA GLY A 334 18.84 -24.78 -26.52
C GLY A 334 20.20 -24.08 -26.46
N GLY A 335 20.88 -24.09 -25.31
CA GLY A 335 22.16 -23.41 -25.12
C GLY A 335 22.06 -21.88 -25.08
N LYS A 336 20.85 -21.34 -24.95
CA LYS A 336 20.57 -19.90 -24.82
C LYS A 336 19.99 -19.60 -23.45
N ALA A 337 20.24 -18.39 -22.96
CA ALA A 337 19.66 -17.86 -21.74
C ALA A 337 18.54 -16.87 -22.07
N ASN A 338 17.45 -16.87 -21.30
CA ASN A 338 16.36 -15.93 -21.46
C ASN A 338 16.68 -14.63 -20.73
N ILE A 339 17.14 -13.62 -21.47
CA ILE A 339 17.65 -12.37 -20.94
C ILE A 339 16.69 -11.23 -21.28
N LYS A 340 16.53 -10.30 -20.34
CA LYS A 340 16.00 -8.96 -20.66
C LYS A 340 17.02 -7.91 -20.28
N VAL A 341 17.23 -6.94 -21.16
CA VAL A 341 18.13 -5.80 -20.95
C VAL A 341 17.31 -4.54 -21.06
N TYR A 342 17.43 -3.68 -20.06
CA TYR A 342 16.75 -2.40 -19.99
C TYR A 342 17.75 -1.25 -19.87
N ALA A 343 17.35 -0.09 -20.38
CA ALA A 343 18.08 1.17 -20.30
C ALA A 343 17.26 2.23 -19.57
N LYS A 344 17.93 3.32 -19.17
CA LYS A 344 17.35 4.41 -18.36
C LYS A 344 16.67 3.87 -17.11
N ALA A 345 17.34 2.93 -16.45
CA ALA A 345 16.93 2.42 -15.17
C ALA A 345 16.96 3.57 -14.14
N PHE A 346 15.92 3.64 -13.32
CA PHE A 346 15.83 4.59 -12.22
C PHE A 346 15.13 3.94 -11.03
N SER A 347 15.38 4.46 -9.85
CA SER A 347 14.79 3.91 -8.64
C SER A 347 14.05 4.96 -7.83
N LEU A 348 13.03 4.48 -7.11
CA LEU A 348 12.29 5.24 -6.12
C LEU A 348 12.64 4.63 -4.77
N ALA A 349 13.38 5.38 -3.94
CA ALA A 349 13.87 4.91 -2.65
C ALA A 349 13.12 5.57 -1.48
N TYR A 350 12.91 4.81 -0.42
CA TYR A 350 12.10 5.22 0.72
C TYR A 350 12.70 6.42 1.46
N GLY A 351 11.91 7.48 1.61
CA GLY A 351 12.28 8.72 2.28
C GLY A 351 13.22 9.63 1.49
N THR A 352 13.63 9.27 0.27
CA THR A 352 14.52 10.11 -0.54
C THR A 352 13.74 11.12 -1.37
N ASP A 353 14.43 12.14 -1.87
CA ASP A 353 13.86 13.08 -2.82
C ASP A 353 13.46 12.35 -4.10
N PHE A 354 12.31 12.74 -4.65
CA PHE A 354 11.94 12.34 -5.99
C PHE A 354 12.81 13.11 -6.99
N ALA A 355 13.71 12.40 -7.68
CA ALA A 355 14.77 13.02 -8.47
C ALA A 355 14.29 14.04 -9.52
N ARG A 356 13.08 13.85 -10.07
CA ARG A 356 12.48 14.74 -11.07
C ARG A 356 11.73 15.93 -10.46
N ASP A 357 11.39 15.87 -9.18
CA ASP A 357 10.74 16.94 -8.44
C ASP A 357 11.08 16.87 -6.93
N PRO A 358 12.21 17.46 -6.51
CA PRO A 358 12.72 17.35 -5.13
C PRO A 358 11.82 17.99 -4.05
N ARG A 359 10.73 18.66 -4.45
CA ARG A 359 9.68 19.13 -3.52
C ARG A 359 8.95 17.95 -2.84
N PHE A 360 9.05 16.75 -3.42
CA PHE A 360 8.39 15.55 -2.94
C PHE A 360 9.39 14.49 -2.48
N ALA A 361 9.05 13.82 -1.37
CA ALA A 361 9.72 12.63 -0.88
C ALA A 361 9.00 11.37 -1.37
N VAL A 362 9.76 10.30 -1.57
CA VAL A 362 9.32 9.04 -2.17
C VAL A 362 9.05 7.98 -1.10
N TYR A 363 7.95 7.25 -1.21
CA TYR A 363 7.63 6.14 -0.30
C TYR A 363 7.04 4.96 -1.08
N PRO A 364 7.87 3.97 -1.46
CA PRO A 364 7.38 2.76 -2.09
C PRO A 364 6.48 1.96 -1.15
N VAL A 365 5.50 1.26 -1.72
CA VAL A 365 4.46 0.54 -0.97
C VAL A 365 4.45 -0.90 -1.45
N GLY A 366 4.61 -1.87 -0.55
CA GLY A 366 4.61 -3.29 -0.92
C GLY A 366 3.85 -4.16 0.06
N CYS A 367 3.48 -5.36 -0.38
CA CYS A 367 3.04 -6.39 0.56
C CYS A 367 4.21 -7.04 1.28
N PRO A 368 3.97 -7.72 2.41
CA PRO A 368 5.01 -8.43 3.13
C PRO A 368 5.72 -9.52 2.30
N THR A 369 5.16 -9.96 1.17
CA THR A 369 5.78 -10.95 0.27
C THR A 369 6.51 -10.35 -0.93
N GLY A 370 6.62 -9.03 -1.08
CA GLY A 370 7.39 -8.48 -2.20
C GLY A 370 6.63 -8.04 -3.45
N HIS A 371 5.30 -8.15 -3.47
CA HIS A 371 4.52 -7.52 -4.54
C HIS A 371 4.51 -6.00 -4.33
N ASN A 372 4.81 -5.24 -5.38
CA ASN A 372 4.72 -3.79 -5.31
C ASN A 372 3.25 -3.34 -5.44
N PHE A 373 2.81 -2.48 -4.53
CA PHE A 373 1.47 -1.88 -4.50
C PHE A 373 1.51 -0.40 -4.91
N GLY A 374 2.62 -0.01 -5.54
CA GLY A 374 2.87 1.33 -6.06
C GLY A 374 3.73 2.16 -5.12
N PHE A 375 3.60 3.47 -5.17
CA PHE A 375 4.43 4.40 -4.40
C PHE A 375 3.68 5.69 -4.12
N MET A 376 4.07 6.36 -3.03
CA MET A 376 3.61 7.69 -2.71
C MET A 376 4.69 8.74 -3.04
N LEU A 377 4.26 9.91 -3.48
CA LEU A 377 5.07 11.13 -3.53
C LEU A 377 4.43 12.16 -2.61
N VAL A 378 5.19 12.61 -1.62
CA VAL A 378 4.66 13.35 -0.47
C VAL A 378 5.37 14.70 -0.34
N ASN A 379 4.62 15.81 -0.22
CA ASN A 379 5.22 17.14 -0.13
C ASN A 379 6.12 17.27 1.10
N LYS A 380 7.33 17.82 0.93
CA LYS A 380 8.28 18.00 2.04
C LYS A 380 8.07 19.30 2.81
N GLU A 381 7.55 20.32 2.15
CA GLU A 381 7.39 21.67 2.69
C GLU A 381 5.91 22.05 2.81
N GLU A 382 5.64 23.01 3.69
CA GLU A 382 4.31 23.61 3.83
C GLU A 382 3.91 24.30 2.52
N ILE A 383 2.67 24.09 2.10
CA ILE A 383 2.09 24.72 0.92
C ILE A 383 1.10 25.78 1.40
N ARG A 384 1.25 27.01 0.93
CA ARG A 384 0.34 28.12 1.19
C ARG A 384 -0.31 28.60 -0.09
N LEU A 385 -1.63 28.70 -0.09
CA LEU A 385 -2.44 29.10 -1.23
C LEU A 385 -3.34 30.27 -0.86
N THR A 386 -3.05 31.42 -1.46
CA THR A 386 -3.93 32.60 -1.44
C THR A 386 -5.09 32.42 -2.43
N PRO A 387 -6.22 33.15 -2.25
CA PRO A 387 -7.28 33.19 -3.26
C PRO A 387 -6.76 33.56 -4.66
N GLY A 388 -7.18 32.81 -5.68
CA GLY A 388 -6.71 32.92 -7.06
C GLY A 388 -5.39 32.20 -7.36
N SER A 389 -4.75 31.58 -6.37
CA SER A 389 -3.49 30.85 -6.55
C SER A 389 -3.70 29.36 -6.80
N ARG A 390 -2.62 28.69 -7.20
CA ARG A 390 -2.58 27.25 -7.46
C ARG A 390 -1.27 26.62 -7.02
N PHE A 391 -1.32 25.37 -6.61
CA PHE A 391 -0.15 24.53 -6.38
C PHE A 391 -0.07 23.44 -7.45
N GLU A 392 1.11 23.23 -8.01
CA GLU A 392 1.38 22.13 -8.94
C GLU A 392 1.90 20.91 -8.18
N GLY A 393 1.23 19.76 -8.38
CA GLY A 393 1.69 18.46 -7.92
C GLY A 393 3.02 18.03 -8.56
N PRO A 394 3.48 16.79 -8.29
CA PRO A 394 4.74 16.28 -8.82
C PRO A 394 4.81 16.39 -10.34
N GLU A 395 5.89 16.97 -10.86
CA GLU A 395 6.10 17.21 -12.31
C GLU A 395 4.93 17.98 -12.99
N GLY A 396 4.10 18.71 -12.24
CA GLY A 396 2.91 19.40 -12.77
C GLY A 396 1.76 18.47 -13.18
N TYR A 397 1.76 17.22 -12.72
CA TYR A 397 0.82 16.18 -13.16
C TYR A 397 -0.65 16.44 -12.77
N PHE A 398 -0.88 17.17 -11.68
CA PHE A 398 -2.18 17.71 -11.28
C PHE A 398 -1.99 19.06 -10.58
N ARG A 399 -3.08 19.78 -10.35
CA ARG A 399 -3.08 21.07 -9.64
C ARG A 399 -4.17 21.14 -8.58
N ILE A 400 -3.89 21.91 -7.53
CA ILE A 400 -4.87 22.33 -6.53
C ILE A 400 -5.07 23.83 -6.75
N VAL A 401 -6.32 24.26 -6.96
CA VAL A 401 -6.66 25.66 -7.25
C VAL A 401 -7.58 26.16 -6.15
N VAL A 402 -7.23 27.28 -5.51
CA VAL A 402 -8.06 27.96 -4.51
C VAL A 402 -8.58 29.22 -5.14
N ASP A 403 -9.87 29.24 -5.46
CA ASP A 403 -10.52 30.37 -6.13
C ASP A 403 -10.87 31.47 -5.12
N ALA A 404 -11.43 31.10 -3.97
CA ALA A 404 -11.93 32.04 -2.97
C ALA A 404 -11.89 31.49 -1.54
N VAL A 405 -11.55 32.38 -0.61
CA VAL A 405 -11.62 32.18 0.85
C VAL A 405 -12.36 33.37 1.44
N ASP A 406 -13.36 33.10 2.28
CA ASP A 406 -14.15 34.13 2.97
C ASP A 406 -14.47 33.70 4.40
N ALA A 407 -14.30 34.60 5.36
CA ALA A 407 -14.59 34.39 6.79
C ALA A 407 -14.06 33.05 7.37
N GLY A 408 -12.88 32.60 6.94
CA GLY A 408 -12.28 31.33 7.38
C GLY A 408 -12.78 30.07 6.65
N ALA A 409 -13.67 30.22 5.67
CA ALA A 409 -14.16 29.14 4.82
C ALA A 409 -13.57 29.25 3.40
N VAL A 410 -13.24 28.11 2.79
CA VAL A 410 -12.85 27.99 1.38
C VAL A 410 -14.13 27.93 0.55
N THR A 411 -14.55 29.06 0.00
CA THR A 411 -15.82 29.20 -0.73
C THR A 411 -15.72 28.75 -2.18
N GLY A 412 -14.51 28.69 -2.74
CA GLY A 412 -14.24 28.13 -4.06
C GLY A 412 -12.87 27.47 -4.14
N TRP A 413 -12.84 26.19 -4.52
CA TRP A 413 -11.61 25.49 -4.85
C TRP A 413 -11.91 24.24 -5.67
N HIS A 414 -10.92 23.75 -6.42
CA HIS A 414 -11.03 22.55 -7.24
C HIS A 414 -9.66 21.94 -7.51
N VAL A 415 -9.66 20.78 -8.14
CA VAL A 415 -8.44 20.13 -8.63
C VAL A 415 -8.48 19.97 -10.15
N GLU A 416 -7.33 20.07 -10.78
CA GLU A 416 -7.15 19.93 -12.22
C GLU A 416 -6.13 18.84 -12.54
N ASP A 417 -6.28 18.16 -13.68
CA ASP A 417 -5.19 17.36 -14.25
C ASP A 417 -4.24 18.23 -15.10
N ALA A 418 -3.13 17.65 -15.55
CA ALA A 418 -2.15 18.35 -16.40
C ALA A 418 -2.74 18.94 -17.72
N LYS A 419 -3.91 18.45 -18.17
CA LYS A 419 -4.59 18.95 -19.38
C LYS A 419 -5.63 20.02 -19.07
N GLY A 420 -5.84 20.37 -17.81
CA GLY A 420 -6.83 21.35 -17.37
C GLY A 420 -8.24 20.80 -17.21
N ASN A 421 -8.44 19.47 -17.25
CA ASN A 421 -9.74 18.93 -16.86
C ASN A 421 -9.88 19.08 -15.34
N ARG A 422 -10.99 19.67 -14.90
CA ARG A 422 -11.21 20.01 -13.50
C ARG A 422 -12.33 19.20 -12.85
N SER A 423 -12.24 19.05 -11.53
CA SER A 423 -13.38 18.64 -10.71
C SER A 423 -14.48 19.71 -10.69
N ILE A 424 -15.63 19.38 -10.08
CA ILE A 424 -16.58 20.40 -9.65
C ILE A 424 -15.92 21.35 -8.62
N ASN A 425 -16.56 22.49 -8.34
CA ASN A 425 -16.20 23.30 -7.18
C ASN A 425 -16.46 22.51 -5.89
N LEU A 426 -15.45 22.40 -5.05
CA LEU A 426 -15.43 21.66 -3.79
C LEU A 426 -15.58 22.58 -2.57
N GLY A 427 -15.68 23.89 -2.79
CA GLY A 427 -15.84 24.91 -1.76
C GLY A 427 -17.28 25.07 -1.26
N GLY A 428 -17.43 25.84 -0.18
CA GLY A 428 -18.73 26.21 0.39
C GLY A 428 -18.62 26.91 1.74
N PRO A 429 -19.72 27.47 2.27
CA PRO A 429 -19.71 28.30 3.47
C PRO A 429 -19.34 27.56 4.77
N GLN A 430 -19.25 26.22 4.72
CA GLN A 430 -18.89 25.37 5.87
C GLN A 430 -17.57 24.62 5.65
N VAL A 431 -16.88 24.88 4.53
CA VAL A 431 -15.65 24.17 4.15
C VAL A 431 -14.47 24.92 4.76
N ALA A 432 -13.90 24.39 5.84
CA ALA A 432 -12.79 25.04 6.56
C ALA A 432 -11.39 24.53 6.14
N ASN A 433 -11.32 23.61 5.18
CA ASN A 433 -10.10 22.96 4.71
C ASN A 433 -10.25 22.51 3.26
N VAL A 434 -9.16 22.05 2.65
CA VAL A 434 -9.13 21.46 1.30
C VAL A 434 -8.74 19.98 1.35
N ASP A 435 -9.04 19.28 2.46
CA ASP A 435 -8.73 17.87 2.59
C ASP A 435 -9.43 17.09 1.46
N LEU A 436 -8.73 16.11 0.89
CA LEU A 436 -9.12 15.48 -0.36
C LEU A 436 -8.86 13.98 -0.32
N VAL A 437 -9.82 13.23 -0.86
CA VAL A 437 -9.63 11.86 -1.33
C VAL A 437 -9.99 11.86 -2.81
N LEU A 438 -8.98 11.72 -3.67
CA LEU A 438 -9.18 11.57 -5.10
C LEU A 438 -8.79 10.17 -5.54
N GLY A 439 -9.65 9.51 -6.32
CA GLY A 439 -9.37 8.23 -6.98
C GLY A 439 -10.21 7.05 -6.47
N GLN A 440 -10.14 5.95 -7.21
CA GLN A 440 -10.93 4.72 -7.01
C GLN A 440 -10.07 3.47 -6.75
N GLY A 441 -8.75 3.64 -6.63
CA GLY A 441 -7.83 2.55 -6.31
C GLY A 441 -8.14 1.87 -4.97
N ARG A 442 -7.40 0.82 -4.64
CA ARG A 442 -7.56 0.06 -3.41
C ARG A 442 -7.44 0.96 -2.18
N VAL A 443 -6.44 1.83 -2.16
CA VAL A 443 -6.24 2.73 -1.01
C VAL A 443 -7.38 3.74 -0.90
N ALA A 444 -7.65 4.49 -1.96
CA ALA A 444 -8.69 5.52 -1.95
C ALA A 444 -10.07 4.90 -1.72
N GLY A 445 -10.46 3.95 -2.59
CA GLY A 445 -11.80 3.38 -2.67
C GLY A 445 -12.15 2.34 -1.61
N GLN A 446 -11.19 1.50 -1.16
CA GLN A 446 -11.49 0.41 -0.22
C GLN A 446 -11.01 0.68 1.20
N ALA A 447 -9.92 1.43 1.39
CA ALA A 447 -9.38 1.68 2.72
C ALA A 447 -9.82 3.04 3.27
N ILE A 448 -9.58 4.13 2.54
CA ILE A 448 -9.88 5.46 3.03
C ILE A 448 -11.39 5.70 3.04
N LEU A 449 -12.08 5.42 1.94
CA LEU A 449 -13.55 5.54 1.89
C LEU A 449 -14.27 4.58 2.84
N LYS A 450 -13.70 3.42 3.22
CA LYS A 450 -14.29 2.59 4.28
C LYS A 450 -14.34 3.35 5.61
N ASP A 451 -13.30 4.10 5.92
CA ASP A 451 -13.18 4.80 7.20
C ASP A 451 -13.94 6.14 7.21
N VAL A 452 -13.95 6.90 6.10
CA VAL A 452 -14.64 8.21 6.01
C VAL A 452 -15.98 8.19 5.27
N GLY A 453 -16.34 7.07 4.64
CA GLY A 453 -17.46 6.94 3.71
C GLY A 453 -18.83 7.21 4.32
N ARG A 454 -19.05 6.82 5.58
CA ARG A 454 -20.30 7.13 6.29
C ARG A 454 -20.50 8.64 6.44
N ALA A 455 -19.44 9.36 6.81
CA ALA A 455 -19.48 10.82 6.95
C ALA A 455 -19.55 11.54 5.59
N LEU A 456 -18.94 10.97 4.54
CA LEU A 456 -19.11 11.44 3.16
C LEU A 456 -20.55 11.28 2.68
N LEU A 457 -21.13 10.08 2.85
CA LEU A 457 -22.48 9.76 2.41
C LEU A 457 -23.52 10.67 3.09
N ALA A 458 -23.42 10.86 4.41
CA ALA A 458 -24.30 11.77 5.14
C ALA A 458 -24.28 13.19 4.55
N ARG A 459 -23.09 13.73 4.27
CA ARG A 459 -22.94 15.06 3.67
C ARG A 459 -23.46 15.15 2.24
N THR A 460 -23.29 14.10 1.43
CA THR A 460 -23.88 14.04 0.09
C THR A 460 -25.39 14.18 0.17
N TYR A 461 -26.05 13.47 1.09
CA TYR A 461 -27.49 13.60 1.30
C TYR A 461 -27.90 14.96 1.86
N GLU A 462 -27.15 15.52 2.80
CA GLU A 462 -27.41 16.89 3.30
C GLU A 462 -27.28 17.94 2.19
N THR A 463 -26.30 17.79 1.30
CA THR A 463 -26.07 18.69 0.18
C THR A 463 -27.16 18.53 -0.88
N ALA A 464 -27.53 17.30 -1.22
CA ALA A 464 -28.66 17.02 -2.12
C ALA A 464 -29.96 17.62 -1.57
N ALA A 465 -30.27 17.39 -0.29
CA ALA A 465 -31.45 17.97 0.36
C ALA A 465 -31.42 19.51 0.34
N ARG A 466 -30.25 20.13 0.55
CA ARG A 466 -30.09 21.59 0.46
C ARG A 466 -30.32 22.10 -0.96
N LEU A 467 -29.78 21.43 -1.98
CA LEU A 467 -29.95 21.80 -3.39
C LEU A 467 -31.41 21.62 -3.84
N GLU A 468 -32.05 20.52 -3.44
CA GLU A 468 -33.48 20.30 -3.67
C GLU A 468 -34.32 21.39 -3.00
N THR A 469 -34.00 21.76 -1.76
CA THR A 469 -34.71 22.84 -1.04
C THR A 469 -34.47 24.22 -1.67
N ALA A 470 -33.25 24.49 -2.15
CA ALA A 470 -32.92 25.74 -2.83
C ALA A 470 -33.56 25.87 -4.22
N ALA A 471 -33.93 24.75 -4.84
CA ALA A 471 -34.66 24.71 -6.10
C ALA A 471 -36.18 24.88 -5.93
N LEU A 472 -36.70 24.91 -4.69
CA LEU A 472 -38.11 25.13 -4.41
C LEU A 472 -38.48 26.63 -4.48
N PRO A 473 -39.69 26.98 -4.95
CA PRO A 473 -40.20 28.35 -4.88
C PRO A 473 -40.23 28.87 -3.43
N ALA A 474 -40.01 30.18 -3.25
CA ALA A 474 -40.04 30.80 -1.93
C ALA A 474 -41.35 30.47 -1.18
N GLY A 475 -41.23 29.78 -0.05
CA GLY A 475 -42.37 29.35 0.78
C GLY A 475 -42.80 27.89 0.63
N ALA A 476 -42.22 27.12 -0.29
CA ALA A 476 -42.47 25.68 -0.40
C ALA A 476 -41.48 24.87 0.45
N GLY A 477 -42.00 24.06 1.38
CA GLY A 477 -41.20 23.10 2.14
C GLY A 477 -40.93 21.81 1.32
N PRO A 478 -39.92 21.01 1.69
CA PRO A 478 -39.65 19.74 1.02
C PRO A 478 -40.86 18.80 1.12
N ALA A 479 -41.14 18.07 0.04
CA ALA A 479 -42.18 17.05 0.04
C ALA A 479 -41.86 16.01 1.11
N ALA A 480 -42.77 15.81 2.06
CA ALA A 480 -42.61 14.80 3.10
C ALA A 480 -42.42 13.43 2.45
N ALA A 481 -41.39 12.69 2.87
CA ALA A 481 -41.23 11.31 2.47
C ALA A 481 -42.52 10.54 2.82
N PRO A 482 -43.07 9.74 1.90
CA PRO A 482 -44.25 8.96 2.20
C PRO A 482 -43.97 8.08 3.41
N PRO A 483 -44.90 7.98 4.37
CA PRO A 483 -44.71 7.16 5.55
C PRO A 483 -44.40 5.73 5.12
N PRO A 484 -43.46 5.04 5.79
CA PRO A 484 -43.18 3.64 5.50
C PRO A 484 -44.48 2.86 5.63
N ALA A 485 -44.82 2.10 4.57
CA ALA A 485 -45.98 1.22 4.59
C ALA A 485 -45.87 0.28 5.80
N PRO A 486 -46.95 0.08 6.58
CA PRO A 486 -46.91 -0.80 7.72
C PRO A 486 -46.49 -2.20 7.26
N ALA A 487 -45.42 -2.71 7.86
CA ALA A 487 -45.00 -4.08 7.66
C ALA A 487 -46.16 -5.01 8.07
N SER A 488 -46.74 -5.72 7.11
CA SER A 488 -47.75 -6.73 7.40
C SER A 488 -47.13 -7.80 8.29
N SER A 489 -47.54 -7.86 9.56
CA SER A 489 -47.22 -8.95 10.45
C SER A 489 -47.88 -10.23 9.93
N ALA A 490 -47.11 -11.08 9.27
CA ALA A 490 -47.54 -12.45 8.96
C ALA A 490 -47.57 -13.25 10.28
N ALA A 491 -48.78 -13.64 10.70
CA ALA A 491 -49.01 -14.60 11.76
C ALA A 491 -48.54 -16.01 11.34
N PRO A 492 -48.21 -16.91 12.30
CA PRO A 492 -47.66 -18.22 12.01
C PRO A 492 -48.74 -19.15 11.44
N SER A 493 -48.54 -19.64 10.22
CA SER A 493 -49.42 -20.63 9.60
C SER A 493 -49.12 -22.03 10.15
N ALA A 494 -50.14 -22.62 10.77
CA ALA A 494 -50.23 -24.06 11.02
C ALA A 494 -50.40 -24.84 9.70
N ALA A 495 -50.13 -26.14 9.77
CA ALA A 495 -50.10 -27.10 8.67
C ALA A 495 -51.49 -27.39 8.04
N ALA A 496 -51.54 -27.50 6.70
CA ALA A 496 -52.37 -28.47 5.96
C ALA A 496 -52.03 -28.52 4.45
N THR A 497 -51.92 -29.77 3.98
CA THR A 497 -51.89 -30.45 2.65
C THR A 497 -52.40 -29.71 1.37
N PRO A 498 -51.88 -30.03 0.15
CA PRO A 498 -52.08 -29.26 -1.09
C PRO A 498 -53.32 -29.69 -1.90
N PRO A 499 -53.78 -28.87 -2.87
CA PRO A 499 -53.56 -29.27 -4.27
C PRO A 499 -53.44 -28.14 -5.33
N ALA A 500 -53.00 -28.60 -6.51
CA ALA A 500 -53.31 -28.16 -7.87
C ALA A 500 -52.53 -26.98 -8.51
N GLN A 501 -51.94 -27.33 -9.66
CA GLN A 501 -51.12 -26.56 -10.59
C GLN A 501 -51.86 -25.38 -11.24
N ALA A 502 -51.15 -24.27 -11.44
CA ALA A 502 -51.34 -23.40 -12.61
C ALA A 502 -50.10 -22.52 -12.86
N HIS A 503 -49.54 -22.69 -14.07
CA HIS A 503 -48.71 -21.80 -14.89
C HIS A 503 -47.41 -21.20 -14.32
N ALA A 504 -46.32 -21.77 -14.83
CA ALA A 504 -44.95 -21.27 -14.71
C ALA A 504 -44.77 -19.92 -15.45
N ALA A 505 -44.30 -18.91 -14.72
CA ALA A 505 -43.53 -17.82 -15.27
C ALA A 505 -42.07 -18.06 -14.88
N GLU A 506 -41.19 -18.25 -15.87
CA GLU A 506 -39.74 -18.30 -15.65
C GLU A 506 -39.27 -16.94 -15.09
N ALA A 507 -38.98 -16.90 -13.80
CA ALA A 507 -38.21 -15.83 -13.20
C ALA A 507 -36.73 -16.07 -13.54
N GLY A 508 -36.28 -15.47 -14.65
CA GLY A 508 -34.86 -15.40 -14.95
C GLY A 508 -34.12 -14.61 -13.88
N PHE A 509 -33.00 -15.14 -13.39
CA PHE A 509 -32.10 -14.39 -12.51
C PHE A 509 -31.61 -13.13 -13.22
N SER A 510 -31.59 -12.00 -12.50
CA SER A 510 -31.04 -10.77 -13.06
C SER A 510 -29.54 -10.96 -13.38
N PRO A 511 -29.00 -10.26 -14.40
CA PRO A 511 -27.58 -10.35 -14.75
C PRO A 511 -26.63 -10.10 -13.57
N GLY A 512 -27.03 -9.22 -12.64
CA GLY A 512 -26.27 -8.96 -11.41
C GLY A 512 -26.28 -10.12 -10.43
N LEU A 513 -27.38 -10.87 -10.34
CA LEU A 513 -27.48 -12.06 -9.49
C LEU A 513 -26.71 -13.24 -10.11
N ILE A 514 -26.70 -13.38 -11.43
CA ILE A 514 -25.87 -14.36 -12.15
C ILE A 514 -24.38 -14.07 -11.91
N LEU A 515 -23.97 -12.80 -11.95
CA LEU A 515 -22.59 -12.41 -11.66
C LEU A 515 -22.21 -12.66 -10.20
N ALA A 516 -23.10 -12.34 -9.25
CA ALA A 516 -22.88 -12.59 -7.82
C ALA A 516 -22.79 -14.08 -7.49
N VAL A 517 -23.64 -14.92 -8.09
CA VAL A 517 -23.61 -16.38 -7.94
C VAL A 517 -22.34 -16.96 -8.60
N GLY A 518 -21.92 -16.43 -9.76
CA GLY A 518 -20.67 -16.83 -10.41
C GLY A 518 -19.42 -16.53 -9.57
N ILE A 519 -19.35 -15.34 -8.95
CA ILE A 519 -18.25 -14.96 -8.08
C ILE A 519 -18.24 -15.81 -6.79
N MET A 520 -19.40 -16.09 -6.20
CA MET A 520 -19.49 -16.97 -5.03
C MET A 520 -19.12 -18.42 -5.37
N ALA A 521 -19.49 -18.93 -6.55
CA ALA A 521 -19.13 -20.29 -6.98
C ALA A 521 -17.61 -20.44 -7.20
N VAL A 522 -16.95 -19.43 -7.77
CA VAL A 522 -15.49 -19.42 -7.95
C VAL A 522 -14.76 -19.30 -6.60
N GLY A 523 -15.26 -18.45 -5.70
CA GLY A 523 -14.74 -18.34 -4.33
C GLY A 523 -14.87 -19.63 -3.53
N ALA A 524 -16.05 -20.27 -3.57
CA ALA A 524 -16.27 -21.56 -2.91
C ALA A 524 -15.44 -22.69 -3.51
N GLY A 525 -15.21 -22.67 -4.84
CA GLY A 525 -14.32 -23.61 -5.52
C GLY A 525 -12.86 -23.46 -5.10
N ALA A 526 -12.36 -22.23 -4.97
CA ALA A 526 -11.00 -21.95 -4.50
C ALA A 526 -10.78 -22.36 -3.04
N VAL A 527 -11.76 -22.09 -2.17
CA VAL A 527 -11.73 -22.53 -0.76
C VAL A 527 -11.84 -24.05 -0.66
N GLY A 528 -12.72 -24.69 -1.44
CA GLY A 528 -12.88 -26.14 -1.47
C GLY A 528 -11.62 -26.86 -1.98
N PHE A 529 -10.94 -26.32 -3.00
CA PHE A 529 -9.67 -26.83 -3.51
C PHE A 529 -8.57 -26.78 -2.45
N GLU A 530 -8.45 -25.66 -1.72
CA GLU A 530 -7.44 -25.48 -0.69
C GLU A 530 -7.70 -26.35 0.56
N VAL A 531 -8.96 -26.53 0.95
CA VAL A 531 -9.36 -27.47 2.03
C VAL A 531 -9.12 -28.92 1.60
N GLY A 532 -9.39 -29.28 0.34
CA GLY A 532 -9.12 -30.61 -0.21
C GLY A 532 -7.62 -30.93 -0.27
N ARG A 533 -6.79 -29.94 -0.62
CA ARG A 533 -5.32 -30.06 -0.64
C ARG A 533 -4.75 -30.32 0.76
N ARG A 534 -5.27 -29.65 1.79
CA ARG A 534 -4.83 -29.80 3.19
C ARG A 534 -5.27 -31.09 3.86
N ARG A 535 -6.25 -31.81 3.31
CA ARG A 535 -6.69 -33.13 3.82
C ARG A 535 -5.92 -34.31 3.23
N LYS A 536 -5.07 -34.08 2.23
CA LYS A 536 -4.23 -35.10 1.57
C LYS A 536 -2.74 -34.98 1.88
N ALA A 537 -2.34 -33.98 2.67
CA ALA A 537 -1.05 -33.87 3.34
C ALA A 537 -1.28 -34.17 4.82
#